data_AF-A0AAD9NCB1-F1
#
_entry.id   AF-A0AAD9NCB1-F1
#
_cell.length_a   1.000
_cell.length_b   1.000
_cell.length_c   1.000
_cell.angle_alpha   90.00
_cell.angle_beta   90.00
_cell.angle_gamma   90.00
#
_symmetry.space_group_name_H-M   'P 1'
#
loop_
_entity.id
_entity.type
_entity.pdbx_description
1 polymer ?
#
loop_
_entity_poly.entity_id
_entity_poly.type
_entity_poly.pdbx_seq_one_letter_code
_entity_poly.pdbx_strand_id
1 'polypeptide(L)'
;MEGCQHCNHLKKGYRTDCGNYRGISLLSIVGKIFARVVLDRLSTHITPEVVPDTQCGFRGNRSTMDMIFCLRQLQEKCTEQDRPLNMVFVDFK
;
A
#
# COMPACT_ATOMS: atom_id res chain seq x y z
N MET A 1 -9.87 5.97 -29.44
CA MET A 1 -9.61 5.95 -27.98
C MET A 1 -8.81 4.70 -27.70
N GLU A 2 -7.50 4.81 -27.53
CA GLU A 2 -6.68 3.64 -27.19
C GLU A 2 -6.99 3.19 -25.75
N GLY A 3 -7.31 1.91 -25.59
CA GLY A 3 -7.73 1.30 -24.33
C GLY A 3 -6.59 1.12 -23.31
N CYS A 4 -6.88 0.40 -22.23
CA CYS A 4 -5.90 0.03 -21.21
C CYS A 4 -4.85 -0.93 -21.80
N GLN A 5 -3.57 -0.54 -21.77
CA GLN A 5 -2.46 -1.41 -22.17
C GLN A 5 -2.05 -2.29 -20.99
N HIS A 6 -1.79 -3.58 -21.23
CA HIS A 6 -1.34 -4.52 -20.20
C HIS A 6 0.15 -4.82 -20.37
N CYS A 7 0.93 -4.62 -19.32
CA CYS A 7 2.37 -4.90 -19.28
C CYS A 7 2.68 -5.85 -18.12
N ASN A 8 3.53 -6.84 -18.35
CA ASN A 8 3.97 -7.75 -17.29
C ASN A 8 5.31 -7.29 -16.72
N HIS A 9 5.32 -6.93 -15.45
CA HIS A 9 6.52 -6.57 -14.72
C HIS A 9 7.12 -7.80 -14.03
N LEU A 10 8.36 -8.13 -14.38
CA LEU A 10 9.09 -9.23 -13.75
C LEU A 10 9.57 -8.81 -12.35
N LYS A 11 9.07 -9.50 -11.32
CA LYS A 11 9.56 -9.43 -9.95
C LYS A 11 10.94 -10.09 -9.83
N LYS A 12 11.63 -9.84 -8.73
CA LYS A 12 12.90 -10.51 -8.40
C LYS A 12 12.69 -12.03 -8.36
N GLY A 13 13.47 -12.78 -9.13
CA GLY A 13 13.34 -14.24 -9.26
C GLY A 13 13.75 -14.74 -10.65
N TYR A 14 13.46 -16.01 -10.94
CA TYR A 14 13.74 -16.63 -12.25
C TYR A 14 12.67 -16.25 -13.28
N ARG A 15 13.10 -15.99 -14.52
CA ARG A 15 12.21 -15.65 -15.66
C ARG A 15 11.30 -16.81 -16.09
N THR A 16 11.69 -18.03 -15.77
CA THR A 16 10.97 -19.25 -16.15
C THR A 16 9.75 -19.53 -15.28
N ASP A 17 9.64 -18.87 -14.12
CA ASP A 17 8.51 -19.01 -13.22
C ASP A 17 7.47 -17.93 -13.53
N CYS A 18 6.31 -18.38 -14.03
CA CYS A 18 5.17 -17.53 -14.36
C CYS A 18 4.67 -16.71 -13.15
N GLY A 19 4.85 -17.19 -11.92
CA GLY A 19 4.47 -16.47 -10.70
C GLY A 19 5.27 -15.19 -10.44
N ASN A 20 6.43 -15.05 -11.09
CA ASN A 20 7.27 -13.86 -10.96
C ASN A 20 6.80 -12.69 -11.83
N TYR A 21 5.79 -12.86 -12.69
CA TYR A 21 5.24 -11.75 -13.46
C TYR A 21 4.06 -11.09 -12.73
N ARG A 22 4.12 -9.77 -12.58
CA ARG A 22 3.03 -8.93 -12.07
C ARG A 22 2.41 -8.16 -13.24
N GLY A 23 1.13 -8.39 -13.51
CA GLY A 23 0.38 -7.57 -14.46
C GLY A 23 0.26 -6.13 -13.99
N ILE A 24 0.56 -5.19 -14.87
CA ILE A 24 0.37 -3.75 -14.69
C ILE A 24 -0.56 -3.27 -15.81
N SER A 25 -1.69 -2.71 -15.40
CA SER A 25 -2.63 -2.01 -16.28
C SER A 25 -2.21 -0.56 -16.42
N LEU A 26 -1.88 -0.13 -17.64
CA LEU A 26 -1.52 1.24 -17.97
C LEU A 26 -2.74 1.96 -18.52
N LEU A 27 -3.22 2.93 -17.75
CA LEU A 27 -4.25 3.85 -18.21
C LEU A 27 -3.68 4.78 -19.30
N SER A 28 -4.53 5.14 -20.27
CA SER A 28 -4.25 6.23 -21.21
C SER A 28 -4.01 7.54 -20.46
N ILE A 29 -3.38 8.52 -21.11
CA ILE A 29 -3.10 9.84 -20.50
C ILE A 29 -4.40 10.47 -19.97
N VAL A 30 -5.46 10.45 -20.78
CA VAL A 30 -6.79 10.94 -20.39
C VAL A 30 -7.34 10.17 -19.19
N GLY A 31 -7.18 8.84 -19.17
CA GLY A 31 -7.57 8.00 -18.04
C GLY A 31 -6.83 8.34 -16.74
N LYS A 32 -5.53 8.64 -16.80
CA LYS A 32 -4.74 9.05 -15.64
C LYS A 32 -5.22 10.39 -15.08
N ILE A 33 -5.50 11.37 -15.95
CA ILE A 33 -6.03 12.68 -15.53
C ILE A 33 -7.38 12.50 -14.85
N PHE A 34 -8.28 11.73 -15.45
CA PHE A 34 -9.59 11.45 -14.88
C PHE A 34 -9.48 10.75 -13.51
N ALA A 35 -8.67 9.69 -13.42
CA ALA A 35 -8.43 8.99 -12.17
C ALA A 35 -7.87 9.91 -11.07
N ARG A 36 -7.00 10.87 -11.43
CA ARG A 36 -6.46 11.84 -10.48
C ARG A 36 -7.53 12.77 -9.92
N VAL A 37 -8.40 13.31 -10.79
CA VAL A 37 -9.52 14.17 -10.35
C VAL A 37 -10.46 13.41 -9.41
N VAL A 38 -10.77 12.15 -9.72
CA VAL A 38 -11.58 11.30 -8.85
C VAL A 38 -10.89 11.06 -7.51
N LEU A 39 -9.60 10.74 -7.53
CA LEU A 39 -8.81 10.51 -6.31
C LEU A 39 -8.80 11.74 -5.40
N ASP A 40 -8.56 12.94 -5.93
CA ASP A 40 -8.48 14.15 -5.11
C ASP A 40 -9.84 14.46 -4.43
N ARG A 41 -10.95 14.21 -5.13
CA ARG A 41 -12.31 14.35 -4.57
C ARG A 41 -12.56 13.33 -3.46
N LEU A 42 -12.26 12.06 -3.71
CA LEU A 42 -12.46 10.98 -2.74
C LEU A 42 -11.57 11.17 -1.50
N SER A 43 -10.30 11.52 -1.70
CA SER A 43 -9.34 11.72 -0.63
C SER A 43 -9.76 12.83 0.34
N THR A 44 -10.47 13.85 -0.15
CA THR A 44 -10.95 14.96 0.69
C THR A 44 -12.03 14.51 1.68
N HIS A 45 -12.87 13.54 1.30
CA HIS A 45 -13.98 13.07 2.14
C HIS A 45 -13.65 11.79 2.92
N ILE A 46 -12.95 10.83 2.30
CA ILE A 46 -12.73 9.50 2.87
C ILE A 46 -11.59 9.50 3.89
N THR A 47 -10.52 10.25 3.62
CA THR A 47 -9.31 10.24 4.47
C THR A 47 -9.55 10.72 5.92
N PRO A 48 -10.34 11.79 6.18
CA PRO A 48 -10.61 12.22 7.55
C PRO A 48 -11.67 11.39 8.27
N GLU A 49 -12.67 10.85 7.56
CA GLU A 49 -13.84 10.23 8.19
C GLU A 49 -13.76 8.70 8.28
N VAL A 50 -13.12 8.05 7.30
CA VAL A 50 -13.21 6.59 7.14
C VAL A 50 -11.88 5.89 7.44
N VAL A 51 -10.76 6.50 7.08
CA VAL A 51 -9.46 5.84 7.17
C VAL A 51 -8.84 6.08 8.56
N PRO A 52 -8.54 5.02 9.34
CA PRO A 52 -7.98 5.18 10.67
C PRO A 52 -6.54 5.71 10.63
N ASP A 53 -6.12 6.35 11.73
CA ASP A 53 -4.75 6.86 11.88
C ASP A 53 -3.68 5.76 11.89
N THR A 54 -4.08 4.53 12.26
CA THR A 54 -3.23 3.34 12.21
C THR A 54 -2.97 2.85 10.79
N GLN A 55 -3.64 3.38 9.77
CA GLN A 55 -3.36 3.03 8.38
C GLN A 55 -2.39 4.03 7.76
N CYS A 56 -1.14 3.62 7.51
CA CYS A 56 -0.15 4.47 6.86
C CYS A 56 -0.11 4.32 5.32
N GLY A 57 -0.53 3.16 4.80
CA GLY A 57 -0.51 2.87 3.37
C GLY A 57 -1.47 3.76 2.58
N PHE A 58 -1.01 4.23 1.41
CA PHE A 58 -1.80 5.05 0.47
C PHE A 58 -2.35 6.36 1.03
N ARG A 59 -1.74 6.90 2.10
CA ARG A 59 -2.10 8.22 2.67
C ARG A 59 -1.03 9.27 2.38
N GLY A 60 -1.49 10.50 2.12
CA GLY A 60 -0.61 11.66 2.11
C GLY A 60 0.03 11.89 3.48
N ASN A 61 1.28 12.37 3.50
CA ASN A 61 2.05 12.66 4.71
C ASN A 61 2.26 11.47 5.67
N ARG A 62 2.12 10.23 5.18
CA ARG A 62 2.44 9.01 5.92
C ARG A 62 3.38 8.14 5.08
N SER A 63 4.25 7.42 5.75
CA SER A 63 5.25 6.56 5.12
C SER A 63 5.30 5.18 5.79
N THR A 64 5.93 4.22 5.10
CA THR A 64 6.20 2.90 5.69
C THR A 64 7.10 3.01 6.93
N MET A 65 7.95 4.03 7.01
CA MET A 65 8.82 4.25 8.16
C MET A 65 8.03 4.56 9.43
N ASP A 66 6.92 5.30 9.33
CA ASP A 66 6.07 5.62 10.47
C ASP A 66 5.50 4.35 11.11
N MET A 67 5.02 3.43 10.27
CA MET A 67 4.48 2.14 10.73
C MET A 67 5.57 1.26 11.37
N ILE A 68 6.75 1.19 10.74
CA ILE A 68 7.90 0.43 11.28
C ILE A 68 8.29 1.01 12.64
N PHE A 69 8.36 2.34 12.75
CA PHE A 69 8.68 3.02 14.01
C PHE A 69 7.66 2.67 15.10
N CYS A 70 6.36 2.78 14.82
CA CYS A 70 5.31 2.39 15.78
C CYS A 70 5.44 0.93 16.24
N LEU A 71 5.72 0.00 15.32
CA LEU A 71 5.93 -1.41 15.64
C LEU A 71 7.18 -1.62 16.52
N ARG A 72 8.28 -0.90 16.24
CA ARG A 72 9.50 -0.95 17.07
C ARG A 72 9.25 -0.43 18.47
N GLN A 73 8.59 0.72 18.60
CA GLN A 73 8.24 1.28 19.91
C GLN A 73 7.35 0.32 20.72
N LEU A 74 6.44 -0.41 20.07
CA LEU A 74 5.61 -1.42 20.74
C LEU A 74 6.44 -2.61 21.24
N GLN A 75 7.37 -3.10 20.42
CA GLN A 75 8.30 -4.18 20.79
C GLN A 75 9.17 -3.79 21.99
N GLU A 76 9.76 -2.60 21.95
CA GLU A 76 10.62 -2.09 23.02
C GLU A 76 9.85 -1.97 24.34
N LYS A 77 8.66 -1.35 24.32
CA LYS A 77 7.84 -1.19 25.53
C LYS A 77 7.39 -2.51 26.14
N CYS A 78 7.02 -3.50 25.32
CA CYS A 78 6.66 -4.82 25.84
C CYS A 78 7.88 -5.52 26.47
N THR A 79 9.07 -5.36 25.89
CA THR A 79 10.32 -5.89 26.42
C THR A 79 10.69 -5.23 27.75
N GLU A 80 10.60 -3.90 27.84
CA GLU A 80 10.87 -3.14 29.07
C GLU A 80 9.94 -3.51 30.24
N GLN A 81 8.69 -3.88 29.92
CA GLN A 81 7.67 -4.22 30.92
C GLN A 81 7.58 -5.71 31.23
N ASP A 82 8.47 -6.54 30.66
CA ASP A 82 8.43 -8.01 30.75
C ASP A 82 7.04 -8.58 30.39
N ARG A 83 6.45 -8.04 29.33
CA ARG A 83 5.13 -8.46 28.83
C ARG A 83 5.26 -9.23 27.51
N PRO A 84 4.56 -10.36 27.34
CA PRO A 84 4.55 -11.08 26.09
C PRO A 84 3.87 -10.24 24.99
N LEU A 85 4.53 -10.14 23.82
CA LEU A 85 3.99 -9.50 22.62
C LEU A 85 3.78 -10.54 21.52
N ASN A 86 2.55 -10.62 21.00
CA ASN A 86 2.22 -11.44 19.83
C ASN A 86 1.85 -10.52 18.66
N MET A 87 2.38 -10.80 17.47
CA MET A 87 2.08 -10.04 16.24
C MET A 87 1.54 -10.99 15.17
N VAL A 88 0.47 -10.56 14.49
CA VAL A 88 -0.17 -11.33 13.40
C VAL A 88 -0.08 -10.51 12.12
N PHE A 89 0.49 -11.11 11.08
CA PHE A 89 0.59 -10.51 9.75
C PHE A 89 -0.48 -11.13 8.85
N VAL A 90 -1.49 -10.33 8.50
CA VAL A 90 -2.59 -10.74 7.61
C VAL A 90 -2.31 -10.19 6.23
N ASP A 91 -2.41 -11.05 5.21
CA ASP A 91 -2.24 -10.68 3.81
C ASP A 91 -3.44 -11.17 2.98
N PHE A 92 -3.81 -10.39 1.97
CA PHE A 92 -4.92 -10.73 1.06
C PHE A 92 -4.37 -11.35 -0.23
N LYS A 93 -5.08 -12.36 -0.77
CA LYS A 93 -4.77 -12.97 -2.07
C LYS A 93 -5.26 -12.11 -3.22
#